data_AF-A0A7L2C1E9-F1
#
_entry.id   AF-A0A7L2C1E9-F1
#
_cell.length_a   1.000
_cell.length_b   1.000
_cell.length_c   1.000
_cell.angle_alpha   90.00
_cell.angle_beta   90.00
_cell.angle_gamma   90.00
#
_symmetry.space_group_name_H-M   'P 1'
#
loop_
_entity.id
_entity.type
_entity.pdbx_description
1 polymer ?
#
loop_
_entity_poly.entity_id
_entity_poly.type
_entity_poly.pdbx_seq_one_letter_code
_entity_poly.pdbx_strand_id
1 'polypeptide(L)'
;FRYHVWTKGHAPTNFAKWRTATTPYRVEWEADFEPYVVVRKDCPEYDRRFVGFGWNKVAHIMELDAQEYEFTVLPNAYMIHMPHAPSFDITKFRSNKQYRICLKTLKEEFQQDMSRHYGFAALKYLTAENNS
;
A
#
# COMPACT_ATOMS: atom_id res chain seq x y z
N PHE A 1 -12.64 -6.59 3.74
CA PHE A 1 -11.63 -6.26 2.71
C PHE A 1 -11.42 -7.54 1.90
N ARG A 2 -11.00 -7.49 0.64
CA ARG A 2 -10.86 -8.73 -0.18
C ARG A 2 -9.55 -9.46 0.14
N TYR A 3 -9.36 -9.83 1.40
CA TYR A 3 -8.13 -10.49 1.89
C TYR A 3 -7.77 -11.72 1.05
N HIS A 4 -8.75 -12.56 0.71
CA HIS A 4 -8.52 -13.76 -0.11
C HIS A 4 -8.08 -13.48 -1.55
N VAL A 5 -8.18 -12.24 -2.03
CA VAL A 5 -7.79 -11.83 -3.38
C VAL A 5 -6.46 -11.06 -3.36
N TRP A 6 -6.19 -10.32 -2.28
CA TRP A 6 -4.99 -9.49 -2.12
C TRP A 6 -4.46 -9.61 -0.69
N THR A 7 -3.80 -10.73 -0.41
CA THR A 7 -3.29 -11.05 0.93
C THR A 7 -2.12 -10.13 1.31
N LYS A 8 -1.22 -9.84 0.35
CA LYS A 8 -0.04 -8.98 0.55
C LYS A 8 -0.41 -7.60 1.11
N GLY A 9 -1.55 -7.03 0.69
CA GLY A 9 -1.99 -5.69 1.10
C GLY A 9 -2.12 -5.46 2.61
N HIS A 10 -2.32 -6.51 3.40
CA HIS A 10 -2.35 -6.41 4.86
C HIS A 10 -1.52 -7.50 5.55
N ALA A 11 -0.62 -8.19 4.82
CA ALA A 11 0.19 -9.25 5.39
C ALA A 11 1.03 -8.77 6.61
N PRO A 12 1.70 -7.59 6.56
CA PRO A 12 2.46 -7.08 7.69
C PRO A 12 1.64 -6.79 8.95
N THR A 13 0.33 -6.55 8.84
CA THR A 13 -0.54 -6.31 10.01
C THR A 13 -0.52 -7.50 10.98
N ASN A 14 -0.21 -8.71 10.51
CA ASN A 14 -0.20 -9.94 11.30
C ASN A 14 -1.52 -10.12 12.09
N PHE A 15 -2.58 -10.50 11.38
CA PHE A 15 -3.90 -10.69 11.98
C PHE A 15 -3.94 -11.74 13.10
N ALA A 16 -3.01 -12.70 13.12
CA ALA A 16 -2.92 -13.65 14.24
C ALA A 16 -2.51 -12.95 15.54
N LYS A 17 -1.51 -12.07 15.48
CA LYS A 17 -1.08 -11.23 16.60
C LYS A 17 -2.12 -10.15 16.94
N TRP A 18 -2.64 -9.45 15.93
CA TRP A 18 -3.64 -8.39 16.11
C TRP A 18 -4.84 -8.84 16.93
N ARG A 19 -5.38 -10.04 16.64
CA ARG A 19 -6.58 -10.58 17.29
C ARG A 19 -6.47 -10.73 18.81
N THR A 20 -5.26 -10.87 19.35
CA THR A 20 -5.03 -11.06 20.79
C THR A 20 -4.23 -9.93 21.44
N ALA A 21 -3.78 -8.96 20.64
CA ALA A 21 -2.98 -7.85 21.13
C ALA A 21 -3.81 -6.87 21.96
N THR A 22 -3.30 -6.50 23.13
CA THR A 22 -3.89 -5.48 24.01
C THR A 22 -3.10 -4.17 23.99
N THR A 23 -1.87 -4.20 23.47
CA THR A 23 -0.97 -3.05 23.35
C THR A 23 -0.53 -2.84 21.89
N PRO A 24 -0.21 -1.60 21.50
CA PRO A 24 0.33 -1.33 20.18
C PRO A 24 1.62 -2.10 19.89
N TYR A 25 1.83 -2.47 18.63
CA TYR A 25 3.08 -3.13 18.21
C TYR A 25 3.55 -2.62 16.86
N ARG A 26 4.87 -2.57 16.70
CA ARG A 26 5.51 -2.22 15.44
C ARG A 26 5.41 -3.35 14.44
N VAL A 27 5.31 -2.98 13.17
CA VAL A 27 5.39 -3.86 12.01
C VAL A 27 6.34 -3.23 11.01
N GLU A 28 7.03 -4.08 10.25
CA GLU A 28 7.88 -3.60 9.16
C GLU A 28 7.03 -3.40 7.91
N TRP A 29 7.44 -2.46 7.07
CA TRP A 29 6.87 -2.32 5.74
C TRP A 29 7.23 -3.54 4.88
N GLU A 30 6.29 -3.97 4.02
CA GLU A 30 6.55 -4.95 2.96
C GLU A 30 5.91 -4.49 1.64
N ALA A 31 6.36 -5.08 0.54
CA ALA A 31 5.83 -4.80 -0.78
C ALA A 31 4.30 -4.99 -0.83
N ASP A 32 3.62 -4.08 -1.55
CA ASP A 32 2.16 -4.02 -1.70
C ASP A 32 1.37 -3.67 -0.42
N PHE A 33 2.02 -3.36 0.70
CA PHE A 33 1.32 -3.03 1.95
C PHE A 33 0.45 -1.77 1.82
N GLU A 34 -0.85 -1.88 2.13
CA GLU A 34 -1.86 -0.82 2.00
C GLU A 34 -2.78 -0.69 3.24
N PRO A 35 -2.22 -0.47 4.45
CA PRO A 35 -3.01 -0.29 5.66
C PRO A 35 -3.88 0.98 5.63
N TYR A 36 -4.88 1.01 6.51
CA TYR A 36 -5.50 2.28 6.90
C TYR A 36 -4.65 2.90 8.01
N VAL A 37 -4.22 4.14 7.83
CA VAL A 37 -3.32 4.83 8.75
C VAL A 37 -3.94 6.12 9.27
N VAL A 38 -3.54 6.50 10.48
CA VAL A 38 -3.66 7.87 10.98
C VAL A 38 -2.25 8.42 11.02
N VAL A 39 -1.99 9.47 10.26
CA VAL A 39 -0.67 10.09 10.12
C VAL A 39 -0.81 11.60 10.29
N ARG A 40 0.28 12.29 10.65
CA ARG A 40 0.28 13.75 10.74
C ARG A 40 -0.07 14.39 9.40
N LYS A 41 -0.64 15.59 9.46
CA LYS A 41 -1.10 16.34 8.29
C LYS A 41 0.02 16.75 7.31
N ASP A 42 1.24 16.86 7.79
CA ASP A 42 2.43 17.21 7.02
C ASP A 42 3.05 16.02 6.27
N CYS A 43 2.39 14.85 6.26
CA CYS A 43 2.79 13.71 5.45
C CYS A 43 2.74 14.03 3.95
N PRO A 44 3.45 13.27 3.10
CA PRO A 44 3.31 13.37 1.65
C PRO A 44 1.85 13.25 1.21
N GLU A 45 1.49 14.01 0.17
CA GLU A 45 0.19 13.87 -0.50
C GLU A 45 0.14 12.57 -1.31
N TYR A 46 -1.07 12.12 -1.68
CA TYR A 46 -1.20 11.02 -2.63
C TYR A 46 -0.67 11.43 -4.01
N ASP A 47 0.13 10.56 -4.61
CA ASP A 47 0.62 10.76 -5.98
C ASP A 47 -0.53 10.77 -6.99
N ARG A 48 -0.60 11.86 -7.76
CA ARG A 48 -1.71 12.16 -8.68
C ARG A 48 -1.75 11.27 -9.92
N ARG A 49 -0.72 10.45 -10.17
CA ARG A 49 -0.70 9.44 -11.24
C ARG A 49 -1.70 8.32 -10.98
N PHE A 50 -1.93 7.96 -9.71
CA PHE A 50 -2.75 6.81 -9.34
C PHE A 50 -4.21 7.21 -9.09
N VAL A 51 -4.96 7.36 -10.19
CA VAL A 51 -6.40 7.68 -10.17
C VAL A 51 -7.25 6.44 -10.43
N GLY A 52 -8.41 6.35 -9.78
CA GLY A 52 -9.34 5.24 -9.93
C GLY A 52 -8.93 4.04 -9.07
N PHE A 53 -8.73 2.89 -9.70
CA PHE A 53 -8.44 1.64 -8.99
C PHE A 53 -6.95 1.26 -9.08
N GLY A 54 -6.36 1.05 -7.90
CA GLY A 54 -5.06 0.43 -7.70
C GLY A 54 -3.94 1.40 -7.35
N TRP A 55 -3.05 0.94 -6.47
CA TRP A 55 -1.74 1.53 -6.16
C TRP A 55 -1.69 2.93 -5.54
N ASN A 56 -2.82 3.63 -5.40
CA ASN A 56 -2.91 4.88 -4.65
C ASN A 56 -2.42 4.74 -3.19
N LYS A 57 -2.95 3.78 -2.43
CA LYS A 57 -2.52 3.53 -1.05
C LYS A 57 -1.12 2.96 -0.95
N VAL A 58 -0.79 1.99 -1.81
CA VAL A 58 0.53 1.35 -1.83
C VAL A 58 1.64 2.38 -2.06
N ALA A 59 1.47 3.27 -3.05
CA ALA A 59 2.44 4.33 -3.33
C ALA A 59 2.61 5.27 -2.13
N HIS A 60 1.51 5.70 -1.51
CA HIS A 60 1.56 6.57 -0.33
C HIS A 60 2.28 5.93 0.86
N ILE A 61 1.98 4.66 1.13
CA ILE A 61 2.60 3.90 2.24
C ILE A 61 4.08 3.61 1.96
N MET A 62 4.45 3.34 0.70
CA MET A 62 5.83 3.22 0.28
C MET A 62 6.61 4.53 0.46
N GLU A 63 5.98 5.67 0.20
CA GLU A 63 6.63 6.98 0.42
C GLU A 63 6.82 7.29 1.91
N LEU A 64 5.84 6.96 2.75
CA LEU A 64 6.00 7.07 4.20
C LEU A 64 7.16 6.22 4.71
N ASP A 65 7.29 4.98 4.23
CA ASP A 65 8.42 4.10 4.56
C ASP A 65 9.77 4.67 4.07
N ALA A 66 9.79 5.32 2.90
CA ALA A 66 10.99 5.98 2.37
C ALA A 66 11.41 7.21 3.18
N GLN A 67 10.46 7.85 3.86
CA GLN A 67 10.68 8.94 4.81
C GLN A 67 10.90 8.44 6.25
N GLU A 68 11.17 7.15 6.44
CA GLU A 68 11.50 6.52 7.73
C GLU A 68 10.37 6.61 8.79
N TYR A 69 9.11 6.67 8.34
CA TYR A 69 7.98 6.58 9.27
C TYR A 69 7.92 5.19 9.91
N GLU A 70 7.62 5.15 11.21
CA GLU A 70 7.39 3.90 11.93
C GLU A 70 5.93 3.45 11.79
N PHE A 71 5.72 2.19 11.39
CA PHE A 71 4.38 1.61 11.31
C PHE A 71 4.03 0.91 12.62
N THR A 72 3.03 1.45 13.32
CA THR A 72 2.51 0.88 14.58
C THR A 72 1.05 0.48 14.42
N VAL A 73 0.75 -0.78 14.69
CA VAL A 73 -0.62 -1.30 14.73
C VAL A 73 -1.26 -0.94 16.07
N LEU A 74 -2.44 -0.32 16.01
CA LEU A 74 -3.28 -0.02 17.16
C LEU A 74 -4.39 -1.07 17.28
N PRO A 75 -4.31 -2.05 18.21
CA PRO A 75 -5.27 -3.17 18.24
C PRO A 75 -6.71 -2.72 18.52
N ASN A 76 -6.89 -1.64 19.30
CA ASN A 76 -8.20 -1.13 19.69
C ASN A 76 -8.78 -0.08 18.73
N ALA A 77 -8.06 0.28 17.65
CA ALA A 77 -8.52 1.21 16.64
C ALA A 77 -8.61 0.51 15.28
N TYR A 78 -9.79 -0.01 14.97
CA TYR A 78 -10.03 -0.78 13.77
C TYR A 78 -11.35 -0.40 13.11
N MET A 79 -11.49 -0.78 11.85
CA MET A 79 -12.73 -0.67 11.09
C MET A 79 -13.06 -2.01 10.44
N ILE A 80 -14.36 -2.29 10.29
CA ILE A 80 -14.84 -3.48 9.62
C ILE A 80 -15.22 -3.10 8.19
N HIS A 81 -14.50 -3.66 7.22
CA HIS A 81 -14.87 -3.51 5.82
C HIS A 81 -15.97 -4.52 5.47
N MET A 82 -17.17 -3.98 5.21
CA MET A 82 -18.36 -4.76 4.87
C MET A 82 -18.32 -5.23 3.41
N PRO A 83 -18.84 -6.44 3.11
CA PRO A 83 -19.06 -6.87 1.73
C PRO A 83 -19.93 -5.86 0.98
N HIS A 84 -19.51 -5.52 -0.24
CA HIS A 84 -20.26 -4.60 -1.11
C HIS A 84 -20.01 -4.96 -2.59
N ALA A 85 -20.88 -4.45 -3.47
CA ALA A 85 -20.74 -4.62 -4.90
C ALA A 85 -19.40 -4.03 -5.41
N PRO A 86 -18.79 -4.60 -6.47
CA PRO A 86 -17.61 -4.01 -7.10
C PRO A 86 -17.90 -2.59 -7.59
N SER A 87 -16.94 -1.67 -7.43
CA SER A 87 -17.03 -0.34 -8.03
C SER A 87 -16.89 -0.36 -9.56
N PHE A 88 -17.20 0.75 -10.20
CA PHE A 88 -16.95 0.92 -11.64
C PHE A 88 -15.44 0.82 -11.95
N ASP A 89 -14.59 1.43 -11.13
CA ASP A 89 -13.14 1.45 -11.38
C ASP A 89 -12.48 0.07 -11.30
N ILE A 90 -12.89 -0.78 -10.34
CA ILE A 90 -12.39 -2.17 -10.30
C ILE A 90 -12.87 -2.96 -11.51
N THR A 91 -14.08 -2.67 -12.01
CA THR A 91 -14.60 -3.30 -13.22
C THR A 91 -13.79 -2.88 -14.44
N LYS A 92 -13.48 -1.59 -14.59
CA LYS A 92 -12.62 -1.04 -15.64
C LYS A 92 -11.22 -1.61 -15.59
N PHE A 93 -10.60 -1.69 -14.41
CA PHE A 93 -9.28 -2.32 -14.22
C PHE A 93 -9.26 -3.78 -14.69
N ARG A 94 -10.32 -4.54 -14.39
CA ARG A 94 -10.44 -5.96 -14.78
C ARG A 94 -10.69 -6.14 -16.27
N SER A 95 -11.56 -5.34 -16.88
CA SER A 95 -11.94 -5.51 -18.28
C SER A 95 -10.97 -4.87 -19.27
N ASN A 96 -10.23 -3.83 -18.88
CA ASN A 96 -9.37 -3.08 -19.79
C ASN A 96 -7.88 -3.45 -19.64
N LYS A 97 -7.33 -4.13 -20.64
CA LYS A 97 -5.89 -4.48 -20.69
C LYS A 97 -4.99 -3.24 -20.71
N GLN A 98 -5.36 -2.21 -21.47
CA GLN A 98 -4.57 -0.98 -21.57
C GLN A 98 -4.47 -0.28 -20.22
N TYR A 99 -5.56 -0.26 -19.43
CA TYR A 99 -5.53 0.28 -18.08
C TYR A 99 -4.44 -0.38 -17.24
N ARG A 100 -4.33 -1.72 -17.27
CA ARG A 100 -3.35 -2.46 -16.48
C ARG A 100 -1.91 -2.22 -16.95
N ILE A 101 -1.70 -2.07 -18.26
CA ILE A 101 -0.40 -1.72 -18.82
C ILE A 101 0.00 -0.32 -18.36
N CYS A 102 -0.87 0.67 -18.52
CA CYS A 102 -0.60 2.03 -18.06
C CYS A 102 -0.34 2.08 -16.56
N LEU A 103 -1.15 1.37 -15.75
CA LEU A 103 -0.91 1.30 -14.32
C LEU A 103 0.47 0.73 -14.01
N LYS A 104 0.88 -0.37 -14.67
CA LYS A 104 2.22 -0.93 -14.50
C LYS A 104 3.33 0.08 -14.83
N THR A 105 3.23 0.78 -15.95
CA THR A 105 4.21 1.82 -16.32
C THR A 105 4.29 2.93 -15.26
N LEU A 106 3.14 3.40 -14.74
CA LEU A 106 3.11 4.41 -13.69
C LEU A 106 3.73 3.94 -12.38
N LYS A 107 3.64 2.64 -12.05
CA LYS A 107 4.32 2.06 -10.88
C LYS A 107 5.84 2.11 -11.04
N GLU A 108 6.33 1.68 -12.20
CA GLU A 108 7.76 1.66 -12.52
C GLU A 108 8.35 3.08 -12.48
N GLU A 109 7.65 4.05 -13.07
CA GLU A 109 8.02 5.47 -13.00
C GLU A 109 8.05 5.98 -11.55
N PHE A 110 7.02 5.68 -10.75
CA PHE A 110 6.98 6.07 -9.34
C PHE A 110 8.16 5.50 -8.56
N GLN A 111 8.46 4.21 -8.70
CA GLN A 111 9.60 3.59 -8.00
C GLN A 111 10.96 4.17 -8.41
N GLN A 112 11.12 4.53 -9.68
CA GLN A 112 12.31 5.24 -10.15
C GLN A 112 12.43 6.63 -9.52
N ASP A 113 11.32 7.38 -9.45
CA ASP A 113 11.30 8.70 -8.81
C ASP A 113 11.62 8.60 -7.31
N MET A 114 11.04 7.60 -6.62
CA MET A 114 11.37 7.30 -5.22
C MET A 114 12.86 7.04 -5.02
N SER A 115 13.47 6.27 -5.92
CA SER A 115 14.91 5.96 -5.87
C SER A 115 15.78 7.19 -6.10
N ARG A 116 15.35 8.11 -6.98
CA ARG A 116 16.05 9.38 -7.24
C ARG A 116 15.92 10.35 -6.07
N HIS A 117 14.76 10.41 -5.42
CA HIS A 117 14.49 11.36 -4.34
C HIS A 117 15.09 10.91 -3.01
N TYR A 118 14.87 9.64 -2.63
CA TYR A 118 15.22 9.11 -1.31
C TYR A 118 16.49 8.24 -1.31
N GLY A 119 17.12 8.03 -2.47
CA GLY A 119 18.40 7.35 -2.59
C GLY A 119 18.39 5.92 -2.04
N PHE A 120 19.37 5.60 -1.19
CA PHE A 120 19.55 4.25 -0.63
C PHE A 120 18.31 3.71 0.12
N ALA A 121 17.54 4.59 0.77
CA ALA A 121 16.32 4.20 1.49
C ALA A 121 15.25 3.60 0.55
N ALA A 122 15.27 3.98 -0.73
CA ALA A 122 14.30 3.54 -1.73
C ALA A 122 14.76 2.37 -2.61
N LEU A 123 16.03 1.93 -2.50
CA LEU A 123 16.54 0.81 -3.30
C LEU A 123 15.79 -0.51 -3.04
N LYS A 124 15.25 -0.68 -1.83
CA LYS A 124 14.44 -1.85 -1.46
C LYS A 124 13.13 -1.98 -2.27
N TYR A 125 12.68 -0.90 -2.91
CA TYR A 125 11.45 -0.90 -3.72
C TYR A 125 11.66 -1.42 -5.14
N LEU A 126 12.87 -1.28 -5.70
CA LEU A 126 13.21 -1.74 -7.05
C LEU A 126 13.37 -3.27 -7.11
N THR A 127 13.79 -3.90 -6.00
CA THR A 127 14.02 -5.35 -5.92
C THR A 127 12.77 -6.15 -5.58
N ALA A 128 11.74 -5.50 -5.01
CA ALA A 128 10.49 -6.13 -4.60
C ALA A 128 9.67 -6.72 -5.77
N GLU A 129 9.76 -6.15 -6.97
CA GLU A 129 9.07 -6.68 -8.17
C GLU A 129 9.84 -7.82 -8.86
N ASN A 130 11.17 -7.86 -8.79
CA ASN A 130 11.99 -8.88 -9.48
C ASN A 130 11.88 -10.29 -8.88
N ASN A 131 11.29 -10.42 -7.70
CA ASN A 131 11.10 -11.69 -6.99
C ASN A 131 9.61 -12.14 -6.93
N SER A 132 8.71 -11.49 -7.68
CA SER A 132 7.26 -11.80 -7.70
C SER A 132 6.79 -12.40 -9.02
#